data_AF-A5Z811-F1
#
_entry.id   AF-A5Z811-F1
#
_cell.length_a   1.000
_cell.length_b   1.000
_cell.length_c   1.000
_cell.angle_alpha   90.00
_cell.angle_beta   90.00
_cell.angle_gamma   90.00
#
_symmetry.space_group_name_H-M   'P 1'
#
loop_
_entity.id
_entity.type
_entity.pdbx_description
1 polymer ?
#
loop_
_entity_poly.entity_id
_entity_poly.type
_entity_poly.pdbx_seq_one_letter_code
_entity_poly.pdbx_strand_id
1 'polypeptide(L)'
;MVYGLSCFAEIRDKKKLNIMSVGCGPCTELAAVDYLRNEGVLNYDQLDYRGIDPLGDVWKCIWTDIKTYFGDGIQFYPNDILQLVDIIVKHSWVPDVLIFQYVFSDMYKHSNEEEIIQFINKLAGFLNLYDEKPIYILCNDINLSKSMGGGREFFDILESKVENPKIVRKMHFDNINRDRHYEYGDQYNSNALVFNNITDDIRNAYNPFESCASAQILIKKERSD
;
A
#
# COMPACT_ATOMS: atom_id res chain seq x y z
N MET A 1 -0.11 7.85 -1.06
CA MET A 1 0.65 7.21 0.05
C MET A 1 0.81 8.09 1.28
N VAL A 2 1.48 9.25 1.19
CA VAL A 2 1.71 10.15 2.35
C VAL A 2 0.41 10.45 3.12
N TYR A 3 -0.66 10.84 2.41
CA TYR A 3 -1.99 11.10 2.99
C TYR A 3 -2.53 9.91 3.79
N GLY A 4 -2.63 8.73 3.19
CA GLY A 4 -3.15 7.53 3.86
C GLY A 4 -2.30 7.08 5.05
N LEU A 5 -0.97 7.04 4.92
CA LEU A 5 -0.09 6.65 6.02
C LEU A 5 -0.19 7.60 7.22
N SER A 6 -0.38 8.90 6.96
CA SER A 6 -0.54 9.92 8.01
C SER A 6 -1.77 9.71 8.90
N CYS A 7 -2.77 8.97 8.42
CA CYS A 7 -3.98 8.67 9.17
C CYS A 7 -3.79 7.61 10.26
N PHE A 8 -2.73 6.80 10.20
CA PHE A 8 -2.46 5.78 11.22
C PHE A 8 -1.73 6.39 12.42
N ALA A 9 -2.50 6.97 13.36
CA ALA A 9 -1.92 7.62 14.54
C ALA A 9 -1.06 6.68 15.41
N GLU A 10 -1.49 5.42 15.55
CA GLU A 10 -0.84 4.43 16.43
C GLU A 10 0.48 3.84 15.90
N ILE A 11 0.84 4.10 14.63
CA ILE A 11 2.18 3.70 14.12
C ILE A 11 3.22 4.82 14.27
N ARG A 12 2.80 6.05 14.60
CA ARG A 12 3.68 7.23 14.63
C ARG A 12 4.85 7.06 15.59
N ASP A 13 4.59 6.51 16.77
CA ASP A 13 5.59 6.43 17.84
C ASP A 13 6.13 5.01 18.07
N LYS A 14 5.95 4.12 17.08
CA LYS A 14 6.54 2.79 17.14
C LYS A 14 8.05 2.88 17.01
N LYS A 15 8.78 2.49 18.08
CA LYS A 15 10.25 2.41 18.06
C LYS A 15 10.78 1.52 16.93
N LYS A 16 10.12 0.39 16.69
CA LYS A 16 10.38 -0.48 15.55
C LYS A 16 9.13 -0.56 14.70
N LEU A 17 9.27 -0.20 13.43
CA LEU A 17 8.19 -0.22 12.46
C LEU A 17 8.44 -1.29 11.40
N ASN A 18 7.52 -2.24 11.29
CA ASN A 18 7.57 -3.32 10.31
C ASN A 18 6.57 -3.05 9.17
N ILE A 19 7.04 -2.94 7.94
CA ILE A 19 6.18 -2.66 6.76
C ILE A 19 6.33 -3.77 5.74
N MET A 20 5.20 -4.29 5.26
CA MET A 20 5.14 -5.17 4.11
C MET A 20 4.42 -4.48 2.96
N SER A 21 5.07 -4.39 1.79
CA SER A 21 4.49 -3.84 0.57
C SER A 21 4.30 -4.93 -0.49
N VAL A 22 3.12 -4.96 -1.10
CA VAL A 22 2.69 -5.97 -2.08
C VAL A 22 2.60 -5.30 -3.44
N GLY A 23 3.32 -5.86 -4.44
CA GLY A 23 3.52 -5.18 -5.72
C GLY A 23 4.42 -3.97 -5.56
N CYS A 24 5.50 -4.12 -4.80
CA CYS A 24 6.26 -2.97 -4.31
C CYS A 24 7.00 -2.19 -5.40
N GLY A 25 7.25 -2.77 -6.58
CA GLY A 25 7.91 -2.12 -7.71
C GLY A 25 9.08 -1.19 -7.31
N PRO A 26 9.06 0.10 -7.66
CA PRO A 26 10.08 1.07 -7.29
C PRO A 26 9.94 1.64 -5.86
N CYS A 27 9.02 1.11 -5.05
CA CYS A 27 8.81 1.40 -3.63
C CYS A 27 8.45 2.86 -3.32
N THR A 28 7.49 3.43 -4.06
CA THR A 28 7.01 4.81 -3.83
C THR A 28 6.43 5.02 -2.42
N GLU A 29 5.91 3.96 -1.82
CA GLU A 29 5.44 3.89 -0.44
C GLU A 29 6.58 3.98 0.57
N LEU A 30 7.76 3.41 0.28
CA LEU A 30 8.93 3.54 1.14
C LEU A 30 9.46 4.98 1.13
N ALA A 31 9.45 5.63 -0.03
CA ALA A 31 9.75 7.06 -0.12
C ALA A 31 8.76 7.92 0.68
N ALA A 32 7.47 7.56 0.71
CA ALA A 32 6.48 8.22 1.55
C ALA A 32 6.74 8.00 3.05
N VAL A 33 7.19 6.81 3.45
CA VAL A 33 7.57 6.50 4.84
C VAL A 33 8.79 7.33 5.25
N ASP A 34 9.84 7.39 4.41
CA ASP A 34 11.04 8.19 4.67
C ASP A 34 10.72 9.68 4.78
N TYR A 35 9.89 10.20 3.87
CA TYR A 35 9.38 11.58 3.95
C TYR A 35 8.66 11.84 5.27
N LEU A 36 7.72 10.98 5.67
CA LEU A 36 6.98 11.15 6.92
C LEU A 36 7.88 11.05 8.17
N ARG A 37 8.97 10.28 8.09
CA ARG A 37 10.00 10.28 9.13
C ARG A 37 10.72 11.63 9.21
N ASN A 38 11.16 12.14 8.06
CA ASN A 38 11.89 13.42 7.99
C ASN A 38 11.03 14.61 8.44
N GLU A 39 9.72 14.56 8.21
CA GLU A 39 8.75 15.57 8.68
C GLU A 39 8.37 15.41 10.17
N GLY A 40 8.92 14.41 10.88
CA GLY A 40 8.61 14.16 12.30
C GLY A 40 7.20 13.59 12.55
N VAL A 41 6.55 13.06 11.51
CA VAL A 41 5.24 12.38 11.63
C VAL A 41 5.42 10.93 12.07
N LEU A 42 6.47 10.26 11.59
CA LEU A 42 6.87 8.92 12.02
C LEU A 42 8.19 9.00 12.81
N ASN A 43 8.20 8.44 14.02
CA ASN A 43 9.27 8.58 15.00
C ASN A 43 9.92 7.22 15.35
N TYR A 44 10.12 6.36 14.35
CA TYR A 44 10.76 5.06 14.55
C TYR A 44 12.29 5.17 14.65
N ASP A 45 12.87 4.34 15.52
CA ASP A 45 14.31 4.11 15.62
C ASP A 45 14.77 3.15 14.53
N GLN A 46 14.00 2.06 14.32
CA GLN A 46 14.29 0.99 13.37
C GLN A 46 13.12 0.78 12.39
N LEU A 47 13.45 0.66 11.10
CA LEU A 47 12.53 0.26 10.04
C LEU A 47 12.93 -1.11 9.51
N ASP A 48 12.02 -2.08 9.58
CA ASP A 48 12.12 -3.33 8.82
C ASP A 48 11.08 -3.29 7.70
N TYR A 49 11.54 -3.24 6.47
CA TYR A 49 10.70 -3.20 5.28
C TYR A 49 10.86 -4.48 4.46
N ARG A 50 9.74 -5.02 3.99
CA ARG A 50 9.67 -6.17 3.10
C ARG A 50 8.82 -5.85 1.89
N GLY A 51 9.42 -5.86 0.71
CA GLY A 51 8.71 -5.67 -0.56
C GLY A 51 8.59 -6.97 -1.33
N ILE A 52 7.40 -7.29 -1.83
CA ILE A 52 7.16 -8.43 -2.73
C ILE A 52 6.79 -7.89 -4.11
N ASP A 53 7.44 -8.40 -5.15
CA ASP A 53 7.12 -8.08 -6.54
C ASP A 53 7.67 -9.18 -7.47
N PRO A 54 6.92 -9.63 -8.49
CA PRO A 54 7.41 -10.68 -9.39
C PRO A 54 8.52 -10.19 -10.34
N LEU A 55 8.63 -8.88 -10.58
CA LEU A 55 9.53 -8.30 -11.59
C LEU A 55 10.91 -7.93 -11.00
N GLY A 56 11.49 -8.81 -10.19
CA GLY A 56 12.76 -8.54 -9.50
C GLY A 56 13.92 -8.18 -10.42
N ASP A 57 13.96 -8.71 -11.64
CA ASP A 57 14.99 -8.36 -12.63
C ASP A 57 14.80 -6.94 -13.19
N VAL A 58 13.55 -6.48 -13.36
CA VAL A 58 13.24 -5.11 -13.79
C VAL A 58 13.64 -4.11 -12.71
N TRP A 59 13.34 -4.44 -11.46
CA TRP A 59 13.57 -3.54 -10.33
C TRP A 59 14.96 -3.66 -9.71
N LYS A 60 15.79 -4.60 -10.15
CA LYS A 60 17.07 -4.95 -9.53
C LYS A 60 17.96 -3.74 -9.24
N CYS A 61 18.12 -2.82 -10.19
CA CYS A 61 18.95 -1.63 -10.02
C CYS A 61 18.36 -0.72 -8.93
N ILE A 62 17.07 -0.40 -9.04
CA ILE A 62 16.35 0.44 -8.06
C ILE A 62 16.39 -0.19 -6.66
N TRP A 63 16.14 -1.49 -6.55
CA TRP A 63 16.23 -2.22 -5.28
C TRP A 63 17.63 -2.23 -4.68
N THR A 64 18.67 -2.25 -5.51
CA THR A 64 20.06 -2.15 -5.05
C THR A 64 20.34 -0.75 -4.49
N ASP A 65 19.88 0.29 -5.17
CA ASP A 65 20.03 1.69 -4.71
C ASP A 65 19.27 1.92 -3.40
N ILE A 66 18.03 1.43 -3.29
CA ILE A 66 17.22 1.50 -2.07
C ILE A 66 17.92 0.79 -0.91
N LYS A 67 18.43 -0.44 -1.11
CA LYS A 67 19.18 -1.15 -0.07
C LYS A 67 20.45 -0.42 0.34
N THR A 68 21.14 0.21 -0.61
CA THR A 68 22.34 1.00 -0.32
C THR A 68 22.00 2.23 0.53
N TYR A 69 20.88 2.89 0.27
CA TYR A 69 20.44 4.05 1.03
C TYR A 69 19.92 3.71 2.44
N PHE A 70 19.05 2.72 2.56
CA PHE A 70 18.37 2.39 3.83
C PHE A 70 19.08 1.34 4.69
N GLY A 71 19.94 0.50 4.09
CA GLY A 71 20.67 -0.57 4.78
C GLY A 71 19.88 -1.85 4.99
N ASP A 72 20.32 -2.65 5.98
CA ASP A 72 19.93 -4.06 6.17
C ASP A 72 18.47 -4.28 6.59
N GLY A 73 17.77 -3.22 6.98
CA GLY A 73 16.34 -3.26 7.30
C GLY A 73 15.45 -3.53 6.08
N ILE A 74 15.97 -3.41 4.86
CA ILE A 74 15.20 -3.55 3.62
C ILE A 74 15.43 -4.92 2.96
N GLN A 75 14.35 -5.67 2.77
CA GLN A 75 14.35 -6.95 2.07
C GLN A 75 13.35 -6.94 0.91
N PHE A 76 13.74 -7.58 -0.19
CA PHE A 76 12.90 -7.75 -1.37
C PHE A 76 12.76 -9.21 -1.72
N TYR A 77 11.56 -9.62 -2.10
CA TYR A 77 11.20 -10.98 -2.49
C TYR A 77 10.71 -10.95 -3.93
N PRO A 78 11.51 -11.47 -4.89
CA PRO A 78 11.11 -11.60 -6.29
C PRO A 78 10.13 -12.77 -6.44
N ASN A 79 8.95 -12.63 -5.85
CA ASN A 79 7.94 -13.66 -5.69
C ASN A 79 6.60 -13.18 -6.29
N ASP A 80 5.77 -14.14 -6.65
CA ASP A 80 4.36 -13.87 -6.94
C ASP A 80 3.70 -13.23 -5.73
N ILE A 81 3.02 -12.09 -5.93
CA ILE A 81 2.28 -11.36 -4.91
C ILE A 81 1.21 -12.21 -4.22
N LEU A 82 0.66 -13.21 -4.92
CA LEU A 82 -0.31 -14.17 -4.36
C LEU A 82 0.30 -15.03 -3.25
N GLN A 83 1.64 -15.10 -3.16
CA GLN A 83 2.39 -15.83 -2.13
C GLN A 83 2.66 -15.01 -0.86
N LEU A 84 2.13 -13.78 -0.72
CA LEU A 84 2.31 -12.92 0.45
C LEU A 84 2.15 -13.66 1.79
N VAL A 85 1.04 -14.37 1.95
CA VAL A 85 0.73 -15.06 3.22
C VAL A 85 1.72 -16.19 3.47
N ASP A 86 2.16 -16.89 2.42
CA ASP A 86 3.18 -17.95 2.55
C ASP A 86 4.51 -17.37 3.02
N ILE A 87 4.88 -16.18 2.52
CA ILE A 87 6.10 -15.46 2.94
C ILE A 87 6.00 -15.05 4.41
N ILE A 88 4.87 -14.48 4.84
CA ILE A 88 4.65 -14.09 6.24
C ILE A 88 4.81 -15.30 7.17
N VAL A 89 4.12 -16.41 6.85
CA VAL A 89 4.13 -17.64 7.66
C VAL A 89 5.53 -18.27 7.67
N LYS A 90 6.16 -18.44 6.50
CA LYS A 90 7.48 -19.05 6.35
C LYS A 90 8.56 -18.35 7.15
N HIS A 91 8.49 -17.01 7.23
CA HIS A 91 9.51 -16.21 7.92
C HIS A 91 9.13 -15.84 9.36
N SER A 92 7.95 -16.28 9.84
CA SER A 92 7.41 -15.94 11.17
C SER A 92 7.55 -14.44 11.48
N TRP A 93 7.24 -13.60 10.49
CA TRP A 93 7.42 -12.16 10.56
C TRP A 93 6.12 -11.49 10.15
N VAL A 94 5.48 -10.80 11.09
CA VAL A 94 4.18 -10.15 10.89
C VAL A 94 4.36 -8.63 10.87
N PRO A 95 3.97 -7.95 9.77
CA PRO A 95 4.11 -6.51 9.66
C PRO A 95 3.21 -5.76 10.65
N ASP A 96 3.56 -4.52 10.93
CA ASP A 96 2.65 -3.56 11.53
C ASP A 96 1.74 -2.95 10.45
N VAL A 97 2.29 -2.71 9.26
CA VAL A 97 1.57 -2.10 8.13
C VAL A 97 1.69 -2.98 6.88
N LEU A 98 0.56 -3.36 6.29
CA LEU A 98 0.43 -3.95 4.97
C LEU A 98 0.03 -2.87 3.97
N ILE A 99 0.78 -2.76 2.86
CA ILE A 99 0.53 -1.75 1.82
C ILE A 99 0.25 -2.44 0.49
N PHE A 100 -0.85 -2.05 -0.14
CA PHE A 100 -1.24 -2.44 -1.49
C PHE A 100 -1.26 -1.18 -2.36
N GLN A 101 -0.14 -0.90 -3.03
CA GLN A 101 0.05 0.33 -3.81
C GLN A 101 -0.03 0.02 -5.30
N TYR A 102 -1.13 0.45 -5.95
CA TYR A 102 -1.43 0.21 -7.37
C TYR A 102 -1.39 -1.26 -7.81
N VAL A 103 -1.67 -2.18 -6.90
CA VAL A 103 -1.51 -3.62 -7.16
C VAL A 103 -2.82 -4.32 -7.53
N PHE A 104 -3.99 -3.88 -7.04
CA PHE A 104 -5.25 -4.58 -7.33
C PHE A 104 -5.71 -4.36 -8.78
N SER A 105 -5.55 -3.15 -9.32
CA SER A 105 -5.83 -2.88 -10.72
C SER A 105 -4.82 -3.59 -11.65
N ASP A 106 -3.59 -3.77 -11.20
CA ASP A 106 -2.56 -4.51 -11.95
C ASP A 106 -2.84 -6.02 -11.93
N MET A 107 -3.14 -6.59 -10.76
CA MET A 107 -3.62 -7.96 -10.60
C MET A 107 -4.80 -8.26 -11.53
N TYR A 108 -5.78 -7.35 -11.64
CA TYR A 108 -6.94 -7.57 -12.49
C TYR A 108 -6.61 -7.59 -13.99
N LYS A 109 -5.52 -6.96 -14.41
CA LYS A 109 -5.04 -7.00 -15.80
C LYS A 109 -4.28 -8.29 -16.11
N HIS A 110 -3.69 -8.92 -15.10
CA HIS A 110 -2.69 -9.99 -15.28
C HIS A 110 -3.09 -11.34 -14.68
N SER A 111 -4.14 -11.38 -13.85
CA SER A 111 -4.68 -12.56 -13.20
C SER A 111 -6.19 -12.64 -13.39
N ASN A 112 -6.77 -13.82 -13.24
CA ASN A 112 -8.22 -13.94 -13.28
C ASN A 112 -8.84 -13.52 -11.93
N GLU A 113 -10.11 -13.14 -11.96
CA GLU A 113 -10.80 -12.63 -10.76
C GLU A 113 -10.87 -13.67 -9.62
N GLU A 114 -10.97 -14.96 -9.95
CA GLU A 114 -11.03 -16.03 -8.96
C GLU A 114 -9.72 -16.13 -8.16
N GLU A 115 -8.57 -16.05 -8.82
CA GLU A 115 -7.25 -16.05 -8.18
C GLU A 115 -7.09 -14.87 -7.20
N ILE A 116 -7.54 -13.68 -7.61
CA ILE A 116 -7.50 -12.48 -6.76
C ILE A 116 -8.40 -12.67 -5.53
N ILE A 117 -9.60 -13.23 -5.72
CA ILE A 117 -10.52 -13.52 -4.61
C ILE A 117 -9.94 -14.59 -3.68
N GLN A 118 -9.30 -15.65 -4.21
CA GLN A 118 -8.63 -16.67 -3.42
C GLN A 118 -7.49 -16.08 -2.58
N PHE A 119 -6.70 -15.19 -3.18
CA PHE A 119 -5.68 -14.43 -2.46
C PHE A 119 -6.26 -13.59 -1.33
N ILE A 120 -7.31 -12.82 -1.60
CA ILE A 120 -7.99 -12.00 -0.59
C ILE A 120 -8.53 -12.87 0.55
N ASN A 121 -9.15 -14.02 0.23
CA ASN A 121 -9.64 -14.96 1.24
C ASN A 121 -8.50 -15.51 2.10
N LYS A 122 -7.36 -15.84 1.50
CA LYS A 122 -6.17 -16.33 2.21
C LYS A 122 -5.61 -15.26 3.15
N LEU A 123 -5.49 -14.02 2.66
CA LEU A 123 -5.04 -12.88 3.45
C LEU A 123 -5.98 -12.58 4.61
N ALA A 124 -7.29 -12.51 4.35
CA ALA A 124 -8.29 -12.29 5.39
C ALA A 124 -8.29 -13.41 6.43
N GLY A 125 -8.16 -14.67 6.01
CA GLY A 125 -8.02 -15.81 6.94
C GLY A 125 -6.82 -15.68 7.86
N PHE A 126 -5.67 -15.26 7.33
CA PHE A 126 -4.49 -14.93 8.16
C PHE A 126 -4.78 -13.79 9.15
N LEU A 127 -5.37 -12.69 8.67
CA LEU A 127 -5.67 -11.50 9.49
C LEU A 127 -6.70 -11.78 10.59
N ASN A 128 -7.67 -12.65 10.33
CA ASN A 128 -8.72 -13.00 11.30
C ASN A 128 -8.19 -13.94 12.39
N LEU A 129 -7.20 -14.78 12.07
CA LEU A 129 -6.56 -15.68 13.04
C LEU A 129 -5.44 -15.01 13.85
N TYR A 130 -4.88 -13.90 13.36
CA TYR A 130 -3.79 -13.21 14.04
C TYR A 130 -4.31 -12.27 15.12
N ASP A 131 -3.85 -12.47 16.37
CA ASP A 131 -4.39 -11.78 17.53
C ASP A 131 -3.34 -11.13 18.46
N GLU A 132 -2.06 -11.16 18.10
CA GLU A 132 -1.01 -10.67 18.99
C GLU A 132 -0.96 -9.12 19.04
N LYS A 133 -1.22 -8.45 17.92
CA LYS A 133 -1.21 -6.99 17.80
C LYS A 133 -2.12 -6.52 16.66
N PRO A 134 -2.57 -5.25 16.67
CA PRO A 134 -3.26 -4.68 15.53
C PRO A 134 -2.39 -4.66 14.27
N ILE A 135 -3.01 -4.91 13.12
CA ILE A 135 -2.40 -4.78 11.80
C ILE A 135 -3.11 -3.67 11.04
N TYR A 136 -2.32 -2.75 10.49
CA TYR A 136 -2.79 -1.64 9.65
C TYR A 136 -2.66 -2.04 8.18
N ILE A 137 -3.69 -1.76 7.39
CA ILE A 137 -3.73 -2.10 5.97
C ILE A 137 -4.10 -0.83 5.22
N LEU A 138 -3.26 -0.45 4.25
CA LEU A 138 -3.51 0.66 3.35
C LEU A 138 -3.52 0.13 1.92
N CYS A 139 -4.68 0.15 1.29
CA CYS A 139 -4.78 -0.03 -0.15
C CYS A 139 -4.93 1.33 -0.81
N ASN A 140 -4.16 1.56 -1.87
CA ASN A 140 -4.23 2.75 -2.70
C ASN A 140 -4.12 2.32 -4.16
N ASP A 141 -5.10 2.68 -4.97
CA ASP A 141 -5.11 2.31 -6.38
C ASP A 141 -5.87 3.36 -7.20
N ILE A 142 -5.85 3.20 -8.52
CA ILE A 142 -6.65 4.03 -9.42
C ILE A 142 -8.12 4.00 -8.99
N ASN A 143 -8.75 5.18 -8.93
CA ASN A 143 -10.16 5.29 -8.54
C ASN A 143 -11.10 4.93 -9.70
N LEU A 144 -11.03 3.67 -10.15
CA LEU A 144 -11.87 3.12 -11.23
C LEU A 144 -12.42 1.75 -10.83
N SER A 145 -13.63 1.46 -11.32
CA SER A 145 -14.23 0.12 -11.21
C SER A 145 -13.52 -0.88 -12.12
N LYS A 146 -13.70 -2.18 -11.85
CA LYS A 146 -13.28 -3.28 -12.73
C LYS A 146 -13.79 -3.11 -14.17
N SER A 147 -15.04 -2.67 -14.34
CA SER A 147 -15.64 -2.42 -15.66
C SER A 147 -14.91 -1.36 -16.50
N MET A 148 -14.07 -0.54 -15.87
CA MET A 148 -13.24 0.48 -16.49
C MET A 148 -11.73 0.15 -16.43
N GLY A 149 -11.38 -1.11 -16.16
CA GLY A 149 -9.98 -1.55 -16.04
C GLY A 149 -9.29 -1.16 -14.73
N GLY A 150 -10.06 -0.78 -13.70
CA GLY A 150 -9.59 -0.58 -12.34
C GLY A 150 -9.68 -1.85 -11.49
N GLY A 151 -9.61 -1.68 -10.16
CA GLY A 151 -9.66 -2.79 -9.20
C GLY A 151 -10.33 -2.43 -7.88
N ARG A 152 -11.10 -1.33 -7.83
CA ARG A 152 -11.64 -0.78 -6.58
C ARG A 152 -12.51 -1.77 -5.81
N GLU A 153 -13.28 -2.60 -6.51
CA GLU A 153 -14.16 -3.61 -5.88
C GLU A 153 -13.37 -4.60 -5.00
N PHE A 154 -12.08 -4.83 -5.27
CA PHE A 154 -11.24 -5.67 -4.43
C PHE A 154 -10.97 -5.07 -3.05
N PHE A 155 -11.07 -3.74 -2.90
CA PHE A 155 -10.99 -3.08 -1.60
C PHE A 155 -12.16 -3.49 -0.71
N ASP A 156 -13.36 -3.45 -1.28
CA ASP A 156 -14.60 -3.78 -0.57
C ASP A 156 -14.69 -5.29 -0.30
N ILE A 157 -14.19 -6.13 -1.23
CA ILE A 157 -14.08 -7.56 -1.00
C ILE A 157 -13.12 -7.83 0.17
N LEU A 158 -11.91 -7.24 0.19
CA LEU A 158 -10.97 -7.40 1.30
C LEU A 158 -11.58 -6.95 2.62
N GLU A 159 -12.18 -5.76 2.66
CA GLU A 159 -12.86 -5.24 3.84
C GLU A 159 -13.93 -6.22 4.34
N SER A 160 -14.80 -6.73 3.46
CA SER A 160 -15.88 -7.64 3.84
C SER A 160 -15.40 -8.96 4.45
N LYS A 161 -14.20 -9.42 4.08
CA LYS A 161 -13.62 -10.69 4.53
C LYS A 161 -12.84 -10.56 5.84
N VAL A 162 -12.34 -9.38 6.14
CA VAL A 162 -11.69 -9.09 7.43
C VAL A 162 -12.77 -8.98 8.51
N GLU A 163 -12.67 -9.77 9.57
CA GLU A 163 -13.67 -9.82 10.65
C GLU A 163 -13.52 -8.66 11.64
N ASN A 164 -14.60 -8.38 12.38
CA ASN A 164 -14.58 -7.46 13.51
C ASN A 164 -13.84 -8.08 14.71
N PRO A 165 -13.22 -7.28 15.61
CA PRO A 165 -13.20 -5.82 15.59
C PRO A 165 -12.23 -5.25 14.54
N LYS A 166 -12.70 -4.24 13.79
CA LYS A 166 -11.90 -3.48 12.82
C LYS A 166 -12.40 -2.05 12.70
N ILE A 167 -11.50 -1.14 12.35
CA ILE A 167 -11.82 0.25 12.01
C ILE A 167 -11.51 0.47 10.55
N VAL A 168 -12.43 1.08 9.80
CA VAL A 168 -12.27 1.31 8.36
C VAL A 168 -12.47 2.78 8.02
N ARG A 169 -11.64 3.31 7.13
CA ARG A 169 -11.85 4.59 6.45
C ARG A 169 -11.68 4.41 4.96
N LYS A 170 -12.68 4.83 4.19
CA LYS A 170 -12.64 4.89 2.73
C LYS A 170 -12.45 6.35 2.34
N MET A 171 -11.46 6.61 1.50
CA MET A 171 -11.08 7.96 1.11
C MET A 171 -10.85 8.03 -0.40
N HIS A 172 -11.04 9.21 -0.98
CA HIS A 172 -10.65 9.49 -2.36
C HIS A 172 -10.14 10.92 -2.55
N PHE A 173 -9.37 11.15 -3.59
CA PHE A 173 -8.94 12.50 -3.98
C PHE A 173 -9.95 13.13 -4.95
N ASP A 174 -10.15 14.45 -4.88
CA ASP A 174 -10.84 15.20 -5.92
C ASP A 174 -10.08 15.01 -7.23
N ASN A 175 -10.79 14.59 -8.28
CA ASN A 175 -10.23 14.30 -9.58
C ASN A 175 -10.84 15.26 -10.61
N ILE A 176 -9.98 15.92 -11.38
CA ILE A 176 -10.36 16.86 -12.44
C ILE A 176 -11.25 16.18 -13.50
N ASN A 177 -11.13 14.85 -13.68
CA ASN A 177 -11.97 14.06 -14.57
C ASN A 177 -13.31 13.66 -13.92
N ARG A 178 -14.09 14.66 -13.47
CA ARG A 178 -15.31 14.48 -12.66
C ARG A 178 -16.37 13.57 -13.28
N ASP A 179 -16.46 13.54 -14.61
CA ASP A 179 -17.43 12.70 -15.35
C ASP A 179 -17.14 11.19 -15.24
N ARG A 180 -15.92 10.83 -14.82
CA ARG A 180 -15.46 9.45 -14.65
C ARG A 180 -14.98 9.17 -13.23
N HIS A 181 -15.13 10.14 -12.32
CA HIS A 181 -14.74 9.99 -10.93
C HIS A 181 -15.81 9.22 -10.15
N TYR A 182 -15.38 8.49 -9.13
CA TYR A 182 -16.26 7.76 -8.24
C TYR A 182 -16.07 8.28 -6.82
N GLU A 183 -17.17 8.67 -6.18
CA GLU A 183 -17.18 9.05 -4.77
C GLU A 183 -16.96 7.80 -3.91
N TYR A 184 -15.72 7.59 -3.46
CA TYR A 184 -15.35 6.45 -2.61
C TYR A 184 -15.08 6.92 -1.19
N GLY A 185 -16.09 6.78 -0.33
CA GLY A 185 -16.04 7.29 1.05
C GLY A 185 -15.84 8.80 1.10
N ASP A 186 -15.04 9.27 2.06
CA ASP A 186 -14.83 10.70 2.26
C ASP A 186 -13.78 11.26 1.28
N GLN A 187 -13.98 12.49 0.82
CA GLN A 187 -13.00 13.17 -0.02
C GLN A 187 -11.85 13.74 0.84
N TYR A 188 -10.60 13.59 0.40
CA TYR A 188 -9.49 14.35 0.95
C TYR A 188 -9.66 15.85 0.68
N ASN A 189 -9.30 16.67 1.66
CA ASN A 189 -9.35 18.14 1.54
C ASN A 189 -8.35 18.70 0.52
N SER A 190 -7.37 17.91 0.10
CA SER A 190 -6.34 18.29 -0.85
C SER A 190 -5.93 17.09 -1.69
N ASN A 191 -5.69 17.33 -2.97
CA ASN A 191 -5.11 16.37 -3.92
C ASN A 191 -3.71 16.80 -4.39
N ALA A 192 -3.05 17.71 -3.66
CA ALA A 192 -1.74 18.21 -4.05
C ALA A 192 -0.68 17.10 -4.02
N LEU A 193 0.29 17.18 -4.94
CA LEU A 193 1.47 16.34 -4.86
C LEU A 193 2.38 16.82 -3.74
N VAL A 194 2.77 15.90 -2.86
CA VAL A 194 3.78 16.15 -1.83
C VAL A 194 5.16 16.36 -2.46
N PHE A 195 5.48 15.56 -3.49
CA PHE A 195 6.72 15.68 -4.25
C PHE A 195 6.44 16.44 -5.57
N ASN A 196 6.46 17.77 -5.51
CA ASN A 196 6.13 18.63 -6.66
C ASN A 196 7.33 19.40 -7.27
N ASN A 197 8.50 19.31 -6.63
CA ASN A 197 9.75 19.91 -7.12
C ASN A 197 10.43 19.04 -8.19
N ILE A 198 9.75 18.90 -9.34
CA ILE A 198 10.22 18.16 -10.50
C ILE A 198 10.88 19.15 -11.47
N THR A 199 12.06 18.84 -12.01
CA THR A 199 12.71 19.71 -13.01
C THR A 199 11.94 19.71 -14.34
N ASP A 200 12.05 20.79 -15.10
CA ASP A 200 11.37 20.90 -16.40
C ASP A 200 11.81 19.78 -17.36
N ASP A 201 13.08 19.37 -17.31
CA ASP A 201 13.58 18.24 -18.11
C ASP A 201 12.81 16.95 -17.82
N ILE A 202 12.56 16.63 -16.55
CA ILE A 202 11.79 15.44 -16.15
C ILE A 202 10.31 15.61 -16.48
N ARG A 203 9.73 16.81 -16.26
CA ARG A 203 8.33 17.09 -16.63
C ARG A 203 8.11 16.88 -18.12
N ASN A 204 9.00 17.41 -18.95
CA ASN A 204 8.91 17.32 -20.41
C ASN A 204 9.13 15.89 -20.92
N ALA A 205 10.02 15.12 -20.28
CA ALA A 205 10.32 13.75 -20.70
C ALA A 205 9.24 12.74 -20.30
N TYR A 206 8.63 12.89 -19.11
CA TYR A 206 7.77 11.86 -18.53
C TYR A 206 6.33 12.27 -18.31
N ASN A 207 5.98 13.56 -18.46
CA ASN A 207 4.65 14.10 -18.25
C ASN A 207 3.99 13.57 -16.95
N PRO A 208 4.61 13.80 -15.78
CA PRO A 208 4.12 13.27 -14.51
C PRO A 208 2.74 13.83 -14.18
N PHE A 209 2.00 13.13 -13.32
CA PHE A 209 0.74 13.64 -12.78
C PHE A 209 0.93 15.00 -12.09
N GLU A 210 -0.07 15.86 -12.15
CA GLU A 210 -0.06 17.17 -11.49
C GLU A 210 -0.79 17.16 -10.12
N SER A 211 -1.57 16.11 -9.85
CA SER A 211 -2.32 15.93 -8.61
C SER A 211 -2.53 14.44 -8.30
N CYS A 212 -2.86 14.13 -7.06
CA CYS A 212 -3.36 12.82 -6.66
C CYS A 212 -4.79 12.60 -7.18
N ALA A 213 -5.11 11.36 -7.56
CA ALA A 213 -6.42 11.01 -8.12
C ALA A 213 -6.88 9.59 -7.72
N SER A 214 -6.18 8.94 -6.80
CA SER A 214 -6.46 7.58 -6.35
C SER A 214 -7.64 7.49 -5.38
N ALA A 215 -8.11 6.26 -5.15
CA ALA A 215 -8.93 5.90 -4.00
C ALA A 215 -8.07 5.16 -2.99
N GLN A 216 -8.42 5.27 -1.70
CA GLN A 216 -7.74 4.59 -0.61
C GLN A 216 -8.76 3.91 0.32
N ILE A 217 -8.42 2.73 0.81
CA ILE A 217 -9.06 2.14 1.98
C ILE A 217 -8.00 1.91 3.06
N LEU A 218 -8.33 2.33 4.27
CA LEU A 218 -7.50 2.21 5.46
C LEU A 218 -8.24 1.31 6.43
N ILE A 219 -7.64 0.18 6.78
CA ILE A 219 -8.21 -0.80 7.71
C ILE A 219 -7.25 -0.96 8.88
N LYS A 220 -7.74 -0.80 10.10
CA LYS A 220 -7.08 -1.28 11.31
C LYS A 220 -7.80 -2.56 11.74
N LYS A 221 -7.16 -3.72 11.59
CA LYS A 221 -7.64 -4.95 12.22
C LYS A 221 -7.21 -4.94 13.68
N GLU A 222 -8.17 -4.99 14.59
CA GLU A 222 -7.91 -5.02 16.03
C GLU A 222 -7.82 -6.46 16.54
N ARG A 223 -7.32 -6.62 17.76
CA ARG A 223 -7.33 -7.91 18.45
C ARG A 223 -8.76 -8.26 18.84
N SER A 224 -9.08 -9.54 18.89
CA SER A 224 -10.28 -10.04 19.53
C SER A 224 -10.15 -9.81 21.05
N ASP A 225 -11.19 -9.28 21.68
CA ASP A 225 -11.23 -9.06 23.14
C ASP A 225 -11.32 -10.38 23.93
#